data_AF-A0A5X4QR66-F1
#
_entry.id   AF-A0A5X4QR66-F1
#
_cell.length_a   1.000
_cell.length_b   1.000
_cell.length_c   1.000
_cell.angle_alpha   90.00
_cell.angle_beta   90.00
_cell.angle_gamma   90.00
#
_symmetry.space_group_name_H-M   'P 1'
#
loop_
_entity.id
_entity.type
_entity.pdbx_description
1 polymer ?
#
loop_
_entity_poly.entity_id
_entity_poly.type
_entity_poly.pdbx_seq_one_letter_code
_entity_poly.pdbx_strand_id
1 'polypeptide(L)'
;VDVGKQLAAARGEYVEGISDPDDPKWVKTETSPRANKPEIVTKVANGIFDVTALLKGSSIHGEKQEVETTVSEPEMPETKPEPQYTWPEYFEPGRYEGVPNDIYHAANGISSTMVKDARVSLMYYEGRHVSKTIKKERSKVLDMGNLVHVLALQPEILDAEFSIEPEIPEGALTTTATIRAVIDEYNASLTPQLSADEIKTLLEEYNSSLPAPVPLGGDKDAIGVAYLELPDDFKRIVGDDKNFTASTMKACIKEYNATLPPQVRTSGNRDALLEQLAIINPDLVAQEAQKPQPLKVSGAKADLIQAVKSVKPDAVFADELLDAWRENPGNKILVTRQQYETALAIQSALYAHPEAGKLLQNPTRAVEVSYFGIDDDTGLDIRVRPDVELEYEGLRIGFDLKTISMWDVKEDSLKSRLHREITMRDYHLSAGMYCNVADLDKFAWIFVNKDEGYHWVAVVWASDSLLELGKLEYRRTIRAIANAMDTGEWPAPVTADYTDELNDYDLRRLEALREMA
;
A
#
# COMPACT_ATOMS: atom_id res chain seq x y z
N VAL A 1 -9.30 -66.23 17.79
CA VAL A 1 -8.63 -65.24 18.66
C VAL A 1 -7.99 -64.23 17.74
N ASP A 2 -8.37 -62.96 17.87
CA ASP A 2 -8.05 -61.89 16.92
C ASP A 2 -6.58 -61.47 17.06
N VAL A 3 -5.78 -61.68 16.00
CA VAL A 3 -4.34 -61.39 15.97
C VAL A 3 -4.07 -59.90 16.21
N GLY A 4 -4.99 -59.02 15.80
CA GLY A 4 -4.89 -57.58 16.03
C GLY A 4 -4.96 -57.22 17.52
N LYS A 5 -5.81 -57.92 18.29
CA LYS A 5 -5.96 -57.70 19.73
C LYS A 5 -4.73 -58.13 20.52
N GLN A 6 -4.01 -59.16 20.08
CA GLN A 6 -2.76 -59.58 20.71
C GLN A 6 -1.59 -58.62 20.40
N LEU A 7 -1.53 -58.08 19.18
CA LEU A 7 -0.54 -57.08 18.80
C LEU A 7 -0.74 -55.75 19.55
N ALA A 8 -1.99 -55.31 19.74
CA ALA A 8 -2.31 -54.13 20.55
C ALA A 8 -1.88 -54.30 22.02
N ALA A 9 -2.16 -55.46 22.62
CA ALA A 9 -1.70 -55.78 23.98
C ALA A 9 -0.15 -55.83 24.07
N ALA A 10 0.55 -56.35 23.05
CA ALA A 10 2.01 -56.38 23.01
C ALA A 10 2.66 -54.99 22.86
N ARG A 11 1.93 -54.01 22.30
CA ARG A 11 2.35 -52.60 22.20
C ARG A 11 2.03 -51.76 23.43
N GLY A 12 1.39 -52.35 24.45
CA GLY A 12 1.05 -51.66 25.70
C GLY A 12 -0.28 -50.89 25.65
N GLU A 13 -1.13 -51.14 24.66
CA GLU A 13 -2.49 -50.57 24.58
C GLU A 13 -3.46 -51.39 25.44
N TYR A 14 -4.48 -50.74 26.03
CA TYR A 14 -5.51 -51.44 26.79
C TYR A 14 -6.46 -52.18 25.85
N VAL A 15 -6.57 -53.49 26.02
CA VAL A 15 -7.48 -54.35 25.25
C VAL A 15 -8.45 -55.05 26.19
N GLU A 16 -9.73 -54.74 26.07
CA GLU A 16 -10.80 -55.29 26.89
C GLU A 16 -10.84 -56.84 26.78
N GLY A 17 -10.72 -57.52 27.93
CA GLY A 17 -10.68 -58.99 28.02
C GLY A 17 -9.29 -59.63 27.83
N ILE A 18 -8.23 -58.85 27.57
CA ILE A 18 -6.83 -59.32 27.50
C ILE A 18 -5.94 -58.57 28.50
N SER A 19 -6.12 -57.26 28.65
CA SER A 19 -5.37 -56.43 29.59
C SER A 19 -5.95 -56.51 31.00
N ASP A 20 -5.08 -56.47 32.02
CA ASP A 20 -5.50 -56.36 33.41
C ASP A 20 -6.06 -54.95 33.68
N PRO A 21 -7.35 -54.81 34.01
CA PRO A 21 -7.98 -53.51 34.25
C PRO A 21 -7.50 -52.80 35.52
N ASP A 22 -6.79 -53.50 36.42
CA ASP A 22 -6.28 -52.94 37.68
C ASP A 22 -4.75 -52.70 37.67
N ASP A 23 -4.11 -52.81 36.49
CA ASP A 23 -2.71 -52.44 36.31
C ASP A 23 -2.52 -50.91 36.53
N PRO A 24 -1.62 -50.48 37.44
CA PRO A 24 -1.43 -49.07 37.78
C PRO A 24 -0.91 -48.20 36.62
N LYS A 25 -0.52 -48.80 35.48
CA LYS A 25 -0.18 -48.03 34.26
C LYS A 25 -1.41 -47.42 33.57
N TRP A 26 -2.63 -47.84 33.93
CA TRP A 26 -3.86 -47.26 33.39
C TRP A 26 -4.33 -46.07 34.24
N VAL A 27 -4.41 -44.89 33.63
CA VAL A 27 -4.95 -43.70 34.28
C VAL A 27 -6.48 -43.78 34.26
N LYS A 28 -7.11 -43.96 35.42
CA LYS A 28 -8.58 -44.00 35.56
C LYS A 28 -9.14 -42.57 35.50
N THR A 29 -9.68 -42.15 34.36
CA THR A 29 -10.47 -40.92 34.23
C THR A 29 -11.91 -41.20 34.66
N GLU A 30 -12.36 -40.61 35.78
CA GLU A 30 -13.74 -40.71 36.23
C GLU A 30 -14.67 -39.84 35.36
N THR A 31 -15.34 -40.44 34.37
CA THR A 31 -16.45 -39.83 33.65
C THR A 31 -17.76 -40.12 34.37
N SER A 32 -18.34 -39.13 35.04
CA SER A 32 -19.73 -39.18 35.50
C SER A 32 -20.69 -39.10 34.30
N PRO A 33 -21.70 -39.99 34.19
CA PRO A 33 -22.62 -39.99 33.05
C PRO A 33 -23.72 -38.94 33.24
N ARG A 34 -23.70 -37.85 32.47
CA ARG A 34 -24.89 -37.02 32.25
C ARG A 34 -25.77 -37.70 31.21
N ALA A 35 -26.81 -38.37 31.68
CA ALA A 35 -27.92 -38.79 30.84
C ALA A 35 -28.68 -37.54 30.37
N ASN A 36 -28.58 -37.19 29.09
CA ASN A 36 -29.61 -36.45 28.37
C ASN A 36 -29.84 -37.13 27.02
N LYS A 37 -31.07 -37.57 26.81
CA LYS A 37 -31.55 -38.16 25.56
C LYS A 37 -31.35 -37.19 24.39
N PRO A 38 -31.10 -37.66 23.16
CA PRO A 38 -31.03 -36.80 22.00
C PRO A 38 -32.44 -36.33 21.64
N GLU A 39 -32.72 -35.03 21.76
CA GLU A 39 -33.88 -34.45 21.09
C GLU A 39 -33.54 -34.28 19.61
N ILE A 40 -34.24 -35.07 18.82
CA ILE A 40 -34.21 -35.15 17.37
C ILE A 40 -34.60 -33.79 16.79
N VAL A 41 -33.73 -33.24 15.95
CA VAL A 41 -34.00 -32.12 15.06
C VAL A 41 -35.28 -32.43 14.27
N THR A 42 -36.38 -31.76 14.59
CA THR A 42 -37.61 -31.89 13.80
C THR A 42 -37.42 -31.23 12.44
N LYS A 43 -37.33 -32.05 11.39
CA LYS A 43 -37.45 -31.62 9.99
C LYS A 43 -38.74 -30.84 9.79
N VAL A 44 -38.65 -29.69 9.15
CA VAL A 44 -39.78 -29.05 8.47
C VAL A 44 -39.43 -28.91 6.98
N ALA A 45 -40.42 -29.09 6.11
CA ALA A 45 -40.23 -29.12 4.66
C ALA A 45 -39.66 -27.80 4.12
N ASN A 46 -38.86 -27.91 3.05
CA ASN A 46 -38.18 -26.86 2.27
C ASN A 46 -36.83 -26.30 2.77
N GLY A 47 -36.13 -26.96 3.71
CA GLY A 47 -34.68 -26.77 3.86
C GLY A 47 -34.21 -25.35 4.22
N ILE A 48 -35.07 -24.53 4.82
CA ILE A 48 -34.74 -23.23 5.39
C ILE A 48 -34.69 -23.41 6.91
N PHE A 49 -33.52 -23.15 7.51
CA PHE A 49 -33.39 -23.06 8.96
C PHE A 49 -33.71 -21.62 9.40
N ASP A 50 -34.70 -21.46 10.27
CA ASP A 50 -35.05 -20.18 10.88
C ASP A 50 -34.19 -19.96 12.13
N VAL A 51 -33.28 -18.98 12.07
CA VAL A 51 -32.31 -18.66 13.14
C VAL A 51 -32.92 -17.70 14.18
N THR A 52 -34.21 -17.35 14.08
CA THR A 52 -34.86 -16.42 15.02
C THR A 52 -34.88 -16.94 16.47
N ALA A 53 -34.70 -18.25 16.69
CA ALA A 53 -34.55 -18.85 18.02
C ALA A 53 -33.18 -18.59 18.69
N LEU A 54 -32.17 -18.12 17.96
CA LEU A 54 -30.83 -17.76 18.46
C LEU A 54 -30.80 -16.43 19.25
N LEU A 55 -31.91 -15.67 19.28
CA LEU A 55 -31.92 -14.25 19.69
C LEU A 55 -32.61 -13.94 21.03
N LYS A 56 -33.04 -14.93 21.82
CA LYS A 56 -33.70 -14.67 23.11
C LYS A 56 -33.07 -15.44 24.26
N GLY A 57 -32.01 -14.86 24.82
CA GLY A 57 -31.68 -15.11 26.21
C GLY A 57 -30.21 -14.95 26.54
N SER A 58 -29.80 -13.75 26.93
CA SER A 58 -28.97 -13.55 28.13
C SER A 58 -28.59 -12.08 28.27
N SER A 59 -29.44 -11.33 28.96
CA SER A 59 -28.99 -10.23 29.81
C SER A 59 -28.66 -10.86 31.16
N ILE A 60 -27.38 -11.03 31.49
CA ILE A 60 -26.93 -11.17 32.88
C ILE A 60 -25.59 -10.45 33.05
N HIS A 61 -25.66 -9.40 33.85
CA HIS A 61 -24.57 -8.69 34.51
C HIS A 61 -23.89 -9.63 35.52
N GLY A 62 -22.55 -9.69 35.54
CA GLY A 62 -21.80 -10.50 36.51
C GLY A 62 -20.41 -9.92 36.75
N GLU A 63 -20.18 -9.56 38.01
CA GLU A 63 -19.08 -8.80 38.61
C GLU A 63 -17.64 -9.17 38.21
N LYS A 64 -16.82 -8.13 38.06
CA LYS A 64 -15.35 -8.17 38.04
C LYS A 64 -14.82 -8.50 39.43
N GLN A 65 -13.93 -9.48 39.53
CA GLN A 65 -13.00 -9.62 40.65
C GLN A 65 -11.64 -9.06 40.23
N GLU A 66 -11.22 -8.01 40.92
CA GLU A 66 -9.89 -7.41 40.84
C GLU A 66 -8.85 -8.35 41.44
N VAL A 67 -7.74 -8.56 40.73
CA VAL A 67 -6.49 -9.05 41.32
C VAL A 67 -5.45 -7.96 41.10
N GLU A 68 -5.09 -7.29 42.20
CA GLU A 68 -4.00 -6.33 42.28
C GLU A 68 -2.68 -7.00 41.86
N THR A 69 -2.00 -6.43 40.87
CA THR A 69 -0.56 -6.66 40.68
C THR A 69 0.12 -5.29 40.65
N THR A 70 0.97 -5.09 41.64
CA THR A 70 1.72 -3.86 41.93
C THR A 70 2.62 -3.45 40.77
N VAL A 71 2.54 -2.18 40.40
CA VAL A 71 3.38 -1.48 39.42
C VAL A 71 4.78 -1.22 40.00
N SER A 72 5.81 -1.59 39.26
CA SER A 72 7.15 -1.03 39.38
C SER A 72 7.77 -0.91 37.98
N GLU A 73 7.99 0.31 37.52
CA GLU A 73 8.75 0.71 36.32
C GLU A 73 10.05 1.41 36.74
N PRO A 74 11.05 1.58 35.86
CA PRO A 74 11.56 0.66 34.85
C PRO A 74 13.11 0.59 34.88
N GLU A 75 13.70 -0.57 34.60
CA GLU A 75 15.12 -0.66 34.22
C GLU A 75 15.20 -1.17 32.77
N MET A 76 15.84 -0.38 31.91
CA MET A 76 16.04 -0.69 30.49
C MET A 76 16.79 -2.00 30.31
N PRO A 77 16.22 -3.02 29.64
CA PRO A 77 17.00 -4.15 29.17
C PRO A 77 17.69 -3.77 27.86
N GLU A 78 19.01 -3.95 27.83
CA GLU A 78 19.81 -3.98 26.61
C GLU A 78 19.13 -4.87 25.55
N THR A 79 19.01 -4.35 24.34
CA THR A 79 18.50 -5.06 23.16
C THR A 79 19.41 -6.25 22.84
N LYS A 80 19.06 -7.43 23.37
CA LYS A 80 19.47 -8.70 22.78
C LYS A 80 18.86 -8.76 21.37
N PRO A 81 19.62 -9.12 20.32
CA PRO A 81 19.04 -9.36 19.01
C PRO A 81 17.96 -10.44 19.17
N GLU A 82 16.75 -10.18 18.69
CA GLU A 82 15.70 -11.18 18.67
C GLU A 82 16.21 -12.41 17.91
N PRO A 83 16.04 -13.63 18.44
CA PRO A 83 16.39 -14.83 17.72
C PRO A 83 15.57 -14.85 16.42
N GLN A 84 16.24 -14.76 15.27
CA GLN A 84 15.60 -15.01 13.98
C GLN A 84 15.08 -16.44 13.99
N TYR A 85 13.78 -16.59 14.24
CA TYR A 85 13.08 -17.86 14.15
C TYR A 85 13.09 -18.32 12.68
N THR A 86 13.83 -19.39 12.39
CA THR A 86 13.87 -20.00 11.06
C THR A 86 12.82 -21.09 10.97
N TRP A 87 11.91 -20.99 10.00
CA TRP A 87 10.94 -22.03 9.70
C TRP A 87 11.65 -23.31 9.21
N PRO A 88 11.14 -24.50 9.56
CA PRO A 88 11.76 -25.75 9.13
C PRO A 88 11.57 -25.96 7.62
N GLU A 89 12.50 -26.69 6.99
CA GLU A 89 12.36 -27.11 5.59
C GLU A 89 11.23 -28.14 5.42
N TYR A 90 10.98 -28.94 6.46
CA TYR A 90 9.94 -29.95 6.51
C TYR A 90 9.04 -29.72 7.72
N PHE A 91 7.74 -29.61 7.49
CA PHE A 91 6.73 -29.49 8.54
C PHE A 91 6.17 -30.87 8.86
N GLU A 92 6.31 -31.27 10.12
CA GLU A 92 5.66 -32.46 10.67
C GLU A 92 4.14 -32.26 10.74
N PRO A 93 3.34 -33.33 10.75
CA PRO A 93 1.89 -33.24 10.95
C PRO A 93 1.53 -32.42 12.19
N GLY A 94 0.64 -31.44 12.02
CA GLY A 94 0.27 -30.54 13.11
C GLY A 94 -0.36 -29.22 12.66
N ARG A 95 -0.71 -28.42 13.66
CA ARG A 95 -1.30 -27.08 13.53
C ARG A 95 -0.23 -26.02 13.82
N TYR A 96 -0.03 -25.11 12.87
CA TYR A 96 1.00 -24.07 12.91
C TYR A 96 0.39 -22.70 12.66
N GLU A 97 0.57 -21.79 13.60
CA GLU A 97 0.16 -20.39 13.48
C GLU A 97 1.32 -19.52 12.95
N GLY A 98 0.98 -18.42 12.28
CA GLY A 98 1.96 -17.41 11.87
C GLY A 98 2.93 -17.82 10.76
N VAL A 99 2.72 -18.97 10.10
CA VAL A 99 3.55 -19.42 8.98
C VAL A 99 3.41 -18.41 7.83
N PRO A 100 4.49 -17.74 7.38
CA PRO A 100 4.44 -16.80 6.27
C PRO A 100 3.92 -17.45 4.98
N ASN A 101 3.28 -16.64 4.13
CA ASN A 101 2.60 -17.14 2.93
C ASN A 101 3.57 -17.79 1.91
N ASP A 102 4.75 -17.20 1.72
CA ASP A 102 5.80 -17.76 0.87
C ASP A 102 6.34 -19.09 1.41
N ILE A 103 6.57 -19.18 2.72
CA ILE A 103 7.00 -20.40 3.41
C ILE A 103 5.97 -21.52 3.23
N TYR A 104 4.67 -21.26 3.49
CA TYR A 104 3.63 -22.27 3.29
C TYR A 104 3.47 -22.72 1.84
N HIS A 105 3.60 -21.81 0.89
CA HIS A 105 3.57 -22.18 -0.52
C HIS A 105 4.80 -22.97 -0.96
N ALA A 106 5.94 -22.83 -0.27
CA ALA A 106 7.16 -23.61 -0.51
C ALA A 106 7.24 -24.92 0.30
N ALA A 107 6.44 -25.06 1.36
CA ALA A 107 6.49 -26.19 2.29
C ALA A 107 6.18 -27.55 1.62
N ASN A 108 6.36 -28.63 2.37
CA ASN A 108 6.00 -30.00 1.98
C ASN A 108 4.49 -30.21 1.90
N GLY A 109 4.09 -31.29 1.22
CA GLY A 109 2.72 -31.75 1.11
C GLY A 109 1.90 -31.19 -0.05
N ILE A 110 0.85 -31.89 -0.42
CA ILE A 110 -0.05 -31.51 -1.51
C ILE A 110 -1.14 -30.59 -0.94
N SER A 111 -1.22 -29.37 -1.46
CA SER A 111 -2.24 -28.39 -1.05
C SER A 111 -3.56 -28.54 -1.83
N SER A 112 -4.64 -27.93 -1.34
CA SER A 112 -5.94 -27.89 -2.04
C SER A 112 -5.81 -27.33 -3.47
N THR A 113 -4.96 -26.34 -3.69
CA THR A 113 -4.68 -25.79 -5.04
C THR A 113 -4.01 -26.83 -5.93
N MET A 114 -3.07 -27.62 -5.39
CA MET A 114 -2.41 -28.69 -6.15
C MET A 114 -3.40 -29.80 -6.51
N VAL A 115 -4.31 -30.16 -5.61
CA VAL A 115 -5.40 -31.12 -5.91
C VAL A 115 -6.31 -30.60 -7.01
N LYS A 116 -6.66 -29.31 -7.01
CA LYS A 116 -7.43 -28.69 -8.10
C LYS A 116 -6.68 -28.70 -9.44
N ASP A 117 -5.39 -28.42 -9.43
CA ASP A 117 -4.56 -28.50 -10.64
C ASP A 117 -4.57 -29.94 -11.22
N ALA A 118 -4.61 -30.98 -10.38
CA ALA A 118 -4.78 -32.37 -10.83
C ALA A 118 -6.16 -32.67 -11.43
N ARG A 119 -7.21 -31.91 -11.07
CA ARG A 119 -8.54 -32.01 -11.68
C ARG A 119 -8.62 -31.32 -13.05
N VAL A 120 -7.69 -30.42 -13.37
CA VAL A 120 -7.50 -29.97 -14.76
C VAL A 120 -6.98 -31.14 -15.60
N SER A 121 -5.90 -31.78 -15.15
CA SER A 121 -5.46 -33.13 -15.55
C SER A 121 -4.20 -33.52 -14.77
N LEU A 122 -3.90 -34.81 -14.70
CA LEU A 122 -2.62 -35.29 -14.15
C LEU A 122 -1.43 -34.81 -14.98
N MET A 123 -1.55 -34.73 -16.31
CA MET A 123 -0.53 -34.09 -17.17
C MET A 123 -0.26 -32.62 -16.80
N TYR A 124 -1.31 -31.84 -16.47
CA TYR A 124 -1.14 -30.46 -16.02
C TYR A 124 -0.46 -30.38 -14.64
N TYR A 125 -0.86 -31.26 -13.72
CA TYR A 125 -0.23 -31.37 -12.41
C TYR A 125 1.27 -31.69 -12.53
N GLU A 126 1.63 -32.68 -13.33
CA GLU A 126 3.02 -33.06 -13.61
C GLU A 126 3.81 -31.84 -14.08
N GLY A 127 3.33 -31.19 -15.16
CA GLY A 127 4.03 -30.08 -15.78
C GLY A 127 4.24 -28.90 -14.83
N ARG A 128 3.29 -28.68 -13.93
CA ARG A 128 3.30 -27.55 -13.00
C ARG A 128 4.02 -27.83 -11.70
N HIS A 129 3.86 -29.03 -11.15
CA HIS A 129 4.28 -29.35 -9.78
C HIS A 129 5.46 -30.30 -9.71
N VAL A 130 5.61 -31.20 -10.69
CA VAL A 130 6.68 -32.22 -10.75
C VAL A 130 7.83 -31.74 -11.62
N SER A 131 7.65 -31.63 -12.95
CA SER A 131 8.72 -31.20 -13.86
C SER A 131 8.96 -29.69 -13.89
N LYS A 132 8.03 -28.90 -13.36
CA LYS A 132 8.06 -27.41 -13.36
C LYS A 132 8.24 -26.80 -14.76
N THR A 133 7.81 -27.50 -15.80
CA THR A 133 7.79 -27.02 -17.19
C THR A 133 6.74 -25.93 -17.42
N ILE A 134 5.64 -25.96 -16.65
CA ILE A 134 4.59 -24.94 -16.65
C ILE A 134 4.88 -23.92 -15.53
N LYS A 135 5.40 -22.75 -15.90
CA LYS A 135 5.69 -21.66 -14.95
C LYS A 135 4.44 -20.83 -14.64
N LYS A 136 4.27 -20.43 -13.38
CA LYS A 136 3.33 -19.38 -12.97
C LYS A 136 4.11 -18.12 -12.68
N GLU A 137 3.95 -17.11 -13.52
CA GLU A 137 4.44 -15.76 -13.22
C GLU A 137 3.51 -15.13 -12.17
N ARG A 138 4.07 -14.79 -11.00
CA ARG A 138 3.37 -13.95 -10.03
C ARG A 138 3.69 -12.50 -10.37
N SER A 139 2.69 -11.73 -10.80
CA SER A 139 2.85 -10.29 -10.94
C SER A 139 2.60 -9.62 -9.59
N LYS A 140 3.41 -8.62 -9.23
CA LYS A 140 3.16 -7.73 -8.08
C LYS A 140 2.16 -6.62 -8.45
N VAL A 141 1.07 -7.01 -9.12
CA VAL A 141 -0.03 -6.11 -9.47
C VAL A 141 -1.08 -6.23 -8.38
N LEU A 142 -1.76 -5.11 -8.08
CA LEU A 142 -2.84 -5.12 -7.11
C LEU A 142 -3.93 -6.11 -7.51
N ASP A 143 -4.21 -7.04 -6.60
CA ASP A 143 -5.46 -7.78 -6.57
C ASP A 143 -6.34 -7.18 -5.48
N MET A 144 -7.49 -6.61 -5.87
CA MET A 144 -8.46 -6.05 -4.92
C MET A 144 -8.93 -7.08 -3.88
N GLY A 145 -9.02 -8.36 -4.26
CA GLY A 145 -9.39 -9.42 -3.34
C GLY A 145 -8.34 -9.61 -2.23
N ASN A 146 -7.06 -9.57 -2.57
CA ASN A 146 -5.99 -9.68 -1.57
C ASN A 146 -5.97 -8.50 -0.61
N LEU A 147 -6.15 -7.27 -1.12
CA LEU A 147 -6.23 -6.07 -0.27
C LEU A 147 -7.43 -6.15 0.70
N VAL A 148 -8.60 -6.55 0.20
CA VAL A 148 -9.80 -6.74 1.04
C VAL A 148 -9.61 -7.86 2.06
N HIS A 149 -8.96 -8.97 1.67
CA HIS A 149 -8.67 -10.09 2.56
C HIS A 149 -7.75 -9.66 3.72
N VAL A 150 -6.64 -8.99 3.41
CA VAL A 150 -5.74 -8.43 4.42
C VAL A 150 -6.47 -7.43 5.32
N LEU A 151 -7.22 -6.48 4.76
CA LEU A 151 -7.98 -5.52 5.57
C LEU A 151 -9.00 -6.19 6.48
N ALA A 152 -9.74 -7.18 5.99
CA ALA A 152 -10.80 -7.83 6.77
C ALA A 152 -10.27 -8.78 7.85
N LEU A 153 -9.12 -9.43 7.58
CA LEU A 153 -8.61 -10.54 8.39
C LEU A 153 -7.34 -10.20 9.17
N GLN A 154 -6.39 -9.49 8.57
CA GLN A 154 -5.07 -9.18 9.13
C GLN A 154 -4.63 -7.72 8.87
N PRO A 155 -5.38 -6.71 9.34
CA PRO A 155 -5.05 -5.30 9.07
C PRO A 155 -3.66 -4.90 9.57
N GLU A 156 -3.10 -5.63 10.54
CA GLU A 156 -1.76 -5.41 11.10
C GLU A 156 -0.61 -5.66 10.11
N ILE A 157 -0.81 -6.47 9.05
CA ILE A 157 0.22 -6.72 8.02
C ILE A 157 0.08 -5.80 6.80
N LEU A 158 -0.91 -4.92 6.77
CA LEU A 158 -1.22 -4.05 5.63
C LEU A 158 0.01 -3.23 5.20
N ASP A 159 0.67 -2.56 6.15
CA ASP A 159 1.83 -1.72 5.89
C ASP A 159 3.06 -2.54 5.45
N ALA A 160 3.11 -3.83 5.75
CA ALA A 160 4.20 -4.70 5.32
C ALA A 160 4.07 -5.06 3.83
N GLU A 161 2.85 -5.36 3.37
CA GLU A 161 2.58 -5.86 2.02
C GLU A 161 2.24 -4.75 1.01
N PHE A 162 1.55 -3.71 1.45
CA PHE A 162 1.01 -2.66 0.59
C PHE A 162 1.68 -1.31 0.85
N SER A 163 1.78 -0.51 -0.21
CA SER A 163 2.19 0.88 -0.13
C SER A 163 1.01 1.74 -0.61
N ILE A 164 0.31 2.32 0.35
CA ILE A 164 -0.88 3.15 0.10
C ILE A 164 -0.44 4.54 -0.34
N GLU A 165 -1.06 5.07 -1.38
CA GLU A 165 -0.82 6.42 -1.89
C GLU A 165 -0.96 7.45 -0.74
N PRO A 166 0.04 8.32 -0.52
CA PRO A 166 0.06 9.22 0.62
C PRO A 166 -1.07 10.26 0.55
N GLU A 167 -1.54 10.68 1.72
CA GLU A 167 -2.39 11.87 1.81
C GLU A 167 -1.54 13.11 1.54
N ILE A 168 -2.04 14.02 0.70
CA ILE A 168 -1.37 15.28 0.42
C ILE A 168 -1.65 16.25 1.59
N PRO A 169 -0.64 16.65 2.38
CA PRO A 169 -0.87 17.50 3.55
C PRO A 169 -1.48 18.85 3.18
N GLU A 170 -2.30 19.40 4.08
CA GLU A 170 -2.82 20.76 3.93
C GLU A 170 -1.65 21.76 3.86
N GLY A 171 -1.58 22.53 2.78
CA GLY A 171 -0.47 23.45 2.51
C GLY A 171 0.65 22.89 1.63
N ALA A 172 0.57 21.62 1.19
CA ALA A 172 1.48 21.10 0.19
C ALA A 172 1.29 21.81 -1.15
N LEU A 173 2.40 22.08 -1.83
CA LEU A 173 2.42 22.77 -3.12
C LEU A 173 2.08 21.76 -4.22
N THR A 174 0.91 21.95 -4.83
CA THR A 174 0.34 21.03 -5.84
C THR A 174 0.52 21.55 -7.27
N THR A 175 0.42 22.85 -7.47
CA THR A 175 0.43 23.47 -8.80
C THR A 175 1.57 24.46 -8.98
N THR A 176 1.94 24.73 -10.22
CA THR A 176 2.89 25.80 -10.55
C THR A 176 2.43 27.16 -10.01
N ALA A 177 1.12 27.41 -9.95
CA ALA A 177 0.57 28.64 -9.41
C ALA A 177 0.82 28.77 -7.90
N THR A 178 0.58 27.70 -7.12
CA THR A 178 0.85 27.70 -5.68
C THR A 178 2.35 27.82 -5.38
N ILE A 179 3.21 27.20 -6.20
CA ILE A 179 4.67 27.33 -6.06
C ILE A 179 5.10 28.78 -6.33
N ARG A 180 4.58 29.42 -7.39
CA ARG A 180 4.89 30.83 -7.70
C ARG A 180 4.42 31.78 -6.61
N ALA A 181 3.24 31.56 -6.04
CA ALA A 181 2.72 32.39 -4.96
C ALA A 181 3.67 32.45 -3.75
N VAL A 182 4.30 31.32 -3.39
CA VAL A 182 5.32 31.28 -2.32
C VAL A 182 6.57 32.08 -2.70
N ILE A 183 7.00 31.98 -3.97
CA ILE A 183 8.14 32.76 -4.48
C ILE A 183 7.82 34.26 -4.47
N ASP A 184 6.62 34.64 -4.90
CA ASP A 184 6.15 36.03 -4.92
C ASP A 184 6.04 36.61 -3.51
N GLU A 185 5.51 35.84 -2.55
CA GLU A 185 5.45 36.22 -1.13
C GLU A 185 6.85 36.42 -0.54
N TYR A 186 7.77 35.49 -0.80
CA TYR A 186 9.17 35.63 -0.40
C TYR A 186 9.79 36.88 -1.02
N ASN A 187 9.64 37.08 -2.33
CA ASN A 187 10.17 38.23 -3.05
C ASN A 187 9.61 39.55 -2.52
N ALA A 188 8.33 39.58 -2.16
CA ALA A 188 7.68 40.75 -1.55
C ALA A 188 8.19 41.05 -0.13
N SER A 189 8.67 40.04 0.60
CA SER A 189 9.28 40.20 1.92
C SER A 189 10.71 40.73 1.89
N LEU A 190 11.37 40.69 0.72
CA LEU A 190 12.75 41.18 0.57
C LEU A 190 12.81 42.69 0.74
N THR A 191 13.89 43.16 1.37
CA THR A 191 14.16 44.59 1.44
C THR A 191 14.34 45.14 0.02
N PRO A 192 13.63 46.22 -0.36
CA PRO A 192 13.80 46.82 -1.67
C PRO A 192 15.25 47.18 -1.93
N GLN A 193 15.72 46.72 -3.08
CA GLN A 193 16.96 47.20 -3.65
C GLN A 193 16.76 48.64 -4.12
N LEU A 194 17.82 49.44 -4.07
CA LEU A 194 17.84 50.75 -4.69
C LEU A 194 17.39 50.61 -6.16
N SER A 195 16.66 51.57 -6.67
CA SER A 195 16.33 51.64 -8.09
C SER A 195 17.48 52.30 -8.86
N ALA A 196 17.48 52.18 -10.19
CA ALA A 196 18.42 52.92 -11.03
C ALA A 196 18.27 54.44 -10.84
N ASP A 197 17.04 54.92 -10.63
CA ASP A 197 16.73 56.33 -10.44
C ASP A 197 17.20 56.87 -9.08
N GLU A 198 17.08 56.07 -8.02
CA GLU A 198 17.62 56.43 -6.69
C GLU A 198 19.14 56.50 -6.71
N ILE A 199 19.83 55.52 -7.33
CA ILE A 199 21.29 55.58 -7.47
C ILE A 199 21.68 56.79 -8.31
N LYS A 200 20.99 57.02 -9.42
CA LYS A 200 21.25 58.18 -10.27
C LYS A 200 21.11 59.49 -9.49
N THR A 201 20.08 59.60 -8.65
CA THR A 201 19.86 60.77 -7.80
C THR A 201 21.02 60.96 -6.81
N LEU A 202 21.51 59.89 -6.17
CA LEU A 202 22.68 59.95 -5.28
C LEU A 202 23.95 60.41 -6.01
N LEU A 203 24.16 59.93 -7.24
CA LEU A 203 25.30 60.33 -8.06
C LEU A 203 25.18 61.80 -8.54
N GLU A 204 23.97 62.24 -8.87
CA GLU A 204 23.69 63.63 -9.24
C GLU A 204 23.85 64.58 -8.05
N GLU A 205 23.42 64.19 -6.86
CA GLU A 205 23.62 64.93 -5.61
C GLU A 205 25.11 65.07 -5.27
N TYR A 206 25.87 63.97 -5.40
CA TYR A 206 27.33 64.02 -5.25
C TYR A 206 27.98 64.95 -6.30
N ASN A 207 27.63 64.79 -7.58
CA ASN A 207 28.14 65.67 -8.64
C ASN A 207 27.78 67.14 -8.42
N SER A 208 26.61 67.42 -7.82
CA SER A 208 26.19 68.78 -7.46
C SER A 208 26.93 69.34 -6.24
N SER A 209 27.46 68.48 -5.38
CA SER A 209 28.32 68.88 -4.25
C SER A 209 29.75 69.22 -4.67
N LEU A 210 30.18 68.77 -5.86
CA LEU A 210 31.48 69.10 -6.42
C LEU A 210 31.49 70.52 -7.03
N PRO A 211 32.64 71.21 -7.02
CA PRO A 211 32.76 72.51 -7.69
C PRO A 211 32.41 72.38 -9.18
N ALA A 212 31.46 73.20 -9.64
CA ALA A 212 31.04 73.16 -11.04
C ALA A 212 32.19 73.58 -11.97
N PRO A 213 32.43 72.86 -13.07
CA PRO A 213 33.42 73.25 -14.05
C PRO A 213 33.03 74.59 -14.67
N VAL A 214 34.01 75.49 -14.76
CA VAL A 214 33.81 76.83 -15.29
C VAL A 214 33.49 76.73 -16.79
N PRO A 215 32.42 77.39 -17.27
CA PRO A 215 31.91 77.18 -18.62
C PRO A 215 32.93 77.58 -19.71
N LEU A 216 33.10 76.70 -20.70
CA LEU A 216 33.99 76.90 -21.86
C LEU A 216 33.25 77.36 -23.13
N GLY A 217 31.92 77.48 -23.05
CA GLY A 217 31.02 77.89 -24.14
C GLY A 217 30.48 79.30 -23.93
N GLY A 218 30.33 80.05 -25.02
CA GLY A 218 29.90 81.46 -25.00
C GLY A 218 30.68 82.33 -25.99
N ASP A 219 30.30 83.59 -26.08
CA ASP A 219 31.05 84.64 -26.79
C ASP A 219 32.30 85.07 -25.98
N LYS A 220 33.13 85.94 -26.57
CA LYS A 220 34.39 86.37 -25.96
C LYS A 220 34.19 86.98 -24.57
N ASP A 221 33.10 87.71 -24.37
CA ASP A 221 32.80 88.41 -23.14
C ASP A 221 32.33 87.45 -22.05
N ALA A 222 31.47 86.46 -22.38
CA ALA A 222 31.07 85.40 -21.46
C ALA A 222 32.27 84.56 -20.98
N ILE A 223 33.22 84.26 -21.87
CA ILE A 223 34.46 83.55 -21.52
C ILE A 223 35.38 84.43 -20.65
N GLY A 224 35.37 85.75 -20.87
CA GLY A 224 36.10 86.72 -20.07
C GLY A 224 35.58 86.79 -18.62
N VAL A 225 34.26 86.79 -18.44
CA VAL A 225 33.63 86.73 -17.11
C VAL A 225 34.02 85.43 -16.40
N ALA A 226 33.90 84.29 -17.09
CA ALA A 226 34.28 82.99 -16.56
C ALA A 226 35.77 82.90 -16.17
N TYR A 227 36.66 83.59 -16.91
CA TYR A 227 38.09 83.68 -16.59
C TYR A 227 38.37 84.52 -15.33
N LEU A 228 37.58 85.56 -15.07
CA LEU A 228 37.72 86.41 -13.88
C LEU A 228 37.27 85.71 -12.60
N GLU A 229 36.41 84.70 -12.71
CA GLU A 229 35.95 83.88 -11.59
C GLU A 229 36.94 82.77 -11.19
N LEU A 230 38.02 82.56 -11.96
CA LEU A 230 39.07 81.61 -11.61
C LEU A 230 39.82 82.02 -10.33
N PRO A 231 40.41 81.07 -9.57
CA PRO A 231 41.39 81.41 -8.55
C PRO A 231 42.60 82.11 -9.16
N ASP A 232 43.24 83.00 -8.40
CA ASP A 232 44.30 83.88 -8.92
C ASP A 232 45.50 83.10 -9.49
N ASP A 233 45.77 81.90 -8.95
CA ASP A 233 46.82 81.00 -9.43
C ASP A 233 46.61 80.49 -10.87
N PHE A 234 45.39 80.60 -11.40
CA PHE A 234 45.02 80.19 -12.77
C PHE A 234 44.75 81.38 -13.70
N LYS A 235 44.80 82.62 -13.19
CA LYS A 235 44.68 83.86 -13.98
C LYS A 235 46.04 84.33 -14.54
N ARG A 236 46.63 83.56 -15.45
CA ARG A 236 48.03 83.75 -15.91
C ARG A 236 48.22 84.58 -17.18
N ILE A 237 47.17 85.16 -17.74
CA ILE A 237 47.29 86.02 -18.94
C ILE A 237 47.86 87.39 -18.52
N VAL A 238 49.02 87.76 -19.08
CA VAL A 238 49.72 89.02 -18.80
C VAL A 238 49.93 89.82 -20.09
N GLY A 239 49.66 91.13 -20.06
CA GLY A 239 49.82 92.09 -21.18
C GLY A 239 48.51 92.79 -21.57
N ASP A 240 48.53 93.56 -22.67
CA ASP A 240 47.41 94.40 -23.14
C ASP A 240 46.18 93.56 -23.59
N ASP A 241 45.01 94.20 -23.77
CA ASP A 241 43.71 93.62 -24.19
C ASP A 241 43.76 92.65 -25.39
N LYS A 242 44.83 92.71 -26.19
CA LYS A 242 45.09 91.80 -27.32
C LYS A 242 45.47 90.38 -26.90
N ASN A 243 45.99 90.20 -25.68
CA ASN A 243 46.40 88.89 -25.13
C ASN A 243 45.23 88.13 -24.48
N PHE A 244 44.15 88.84 -24.13
CA PHE A 244 42.89 88.28 -23.64
C PHE A 244 42.01 87.84 -24.81
N THR A 245 42.49 86.79 -25.51
CA THR A 245 41.74 86.14 -26.58
C THR A 245 40.86 85.02 -26.03
N ALA A 246 39.78 84.69 -26.74
CA ALA A 246 38.91 83.58 -26.34
C ALA A 246 39.67 82.25 -26.22
N SER A 247 40.77 82.03 -26.98
CA SER A 247 41.55 80.79 -26.89
C SER A 247 42.46 80.76 -25.66
N THR A 248 43.12 81.89 -25.32
CA THR A 248 44.01 81.98 -24.15
C THR A 248 43.22 81.92 -22.84
N MET A 249 42.05 82.56 -22.77
CA MET A 249 41.14 82.46 -21.61
C MET A 249 40.57 81.04 -21.47
N LYS A 250 40.14 80.40 -22.56
CA LYS A 250 39.72 78.99 -22.54
C LYS A 250 40.83 78.04 -22.12
N ALA A 251 42.09 78.32 -22.45
CA ALA A 251 43.22 77.50 -22.04
C ALA A 251 43.42 77.52 -20.52
N CYS A 252 43.38 78.71 -19.91
CA CYS A 252 43.45 78.85 -18.45
C CYS A 252 42.23 78.23 -17.73
N ILE A 253 41.02 78.44 -18.26
CA ILE A 253 39.80 77.78 -17.74
C ILE A 253 39.92 76.26 -17.87
N LYS A 254 40.47 75.75 -18.98
CA LYS A 254 40.68 74.31 -19.20
C LYS A 254 41.72 73.72 -18.25
N GLU A 255 42.78 74.46 -17.93
CA GLU A 255 43.79 74.06 -16.94
C GLU A 255 43.18 73.98 -15.54
N TYR A 256 42.39 74.98 -15.14
CA TYR A 256 41.66 74.97 -13.86
C TYR A 256 40.63 73.83 -13.80
N ASN A 257 39.80 73.67 -14.82
CA ASN A 257 38.81 72.58 -14.86
C ASN A 257 39.47 71.20 -14.83
N ALA A 258 40.71 71.04 -15.33
CA ALA A 258 41.47 69.80 -15.23
C ALA A 258 41.95 69.50 -13.80
N THR A 259 41.97 70.49 -12.91
CA THR A 259 42.30 70.30 -11.47
C THR A 259 41.09 69.99 -10.61
N LEU A 260 39.86 70.11 -11.14
CA LEU A 260 38.64 69.78 -10.42
C LEU A 260 38.47 68.26 -10.31
N PRO A 261 37.87 67.74 -9.22
CA PRO A 261 37.52 66.34 -9.11
C PRO A 261 36.65 65.91 -10.30
N PRO A 262 36.95 64.76 -10.94
CA PRO A 262 36.15 64.29 -12.07
C PRO A 262 34.73 63.95 -11.60
N GLN A 263 33.73 64.44 -12.33
CA GLN A 263 32.34 64.06 -12.11
C GLN A 263 32.12 62.58 -12.48
N VAL A 264 31.33 61.88 -11.68
CA VAL A 264 30.95 60.49 -11.97
C VAL A 264 29.86 60.41 -13.01
N ARG A 265 29.79 59.29 -13.74
CA ARG A 265 28.77 59.10 -14.76
C ARG A 265 27.42 58.80 -14.13
N THR A 266 26.36 59.45 -14.61
CA THR A 266 24.97 59.28 -14.14
C THR A 266 24.07 58.60 -15.18
N SER A 267 24.68 57.95 -16.19
CA SER A 267 23.98 57.25 -17.27
C SER A 267 24.43 55.80 -17.37
N GLY A 268 23.49 54.90 -17.63
CA GLY A 268 23.75 53.46 -17.73
C GLY A 268 22.61 52.61 -17.16
N ASN A 269 22.78 51.29 -17.20
CA ASN A 269 21.92 50.38 -16.43
C ASN A 269 22.27 50.43 -14.94
N ARG A 270 21.45 49.80 -14.10
CA ARG A 270 21.63 49.78 -12.64
C ARG A 270 23.05 49.36 -12.21
N ASP A 271 23.60 48.32 -12.85
CA ASP A 271 24.93 47.81 -12.50
C ASP A 271 26.03 48.82 -12.82
N ALA A 272 25.97 49.48 -13.98
CA ALA A 272 26.91 50.54 -14.32
C ALA A 272 26.81 51.75 -13.37
N LEU A 273 25.61 52.08 -12.88
CA LEU A 273 25.42 53.13 -11.88
C LEU A 273 25.94 52.70 -10.50
N LEU A 274 25.81 51.43 -10.11
CA LEU A 274 26.40 50.88 -8.89
C LEU A 274 27.93 50.92 -8.92
N GLU A 275 28.56 50.63 -10.08
CA GLU A 275 30.01 50.77 -10.25
C GLU A 275 30.48 52.22 -10.03
N GLN A 276 29.71 53.21 -10.48
CA GLN A 276 30.02 54.62 -10.22
C GLN A 276 29.79 55.00 -8.76
N LEU A 277 28.73 54.46 -8.14
CA LEU A 277 28.45 54.68 -6.73
C LEU A 277 29.54 54.09 -5.83
N ALA A 278 30.16 52.98 -6.24
CA ALA A 278 31.25 52.33 -5.49
C ALA A 278 32.50 53.22 -5.35
N ILE A 279 32.71 54.15 -6.29
CA ILE A 279 33.82 55.12 -6.25
C ILE A 279 33.59 56.15 -5.14
N ILE A 280 32.34 56.49 -4.86
CA ILE A 280 31.96 57.60 -3.96
C ILE A 280 31.56 57.08 -2.58
N ASN A 281 30.80 56.00 -2.54
CA ASN A 281 30.28 55.40 -1.32
C ASN A 281 30.37 53.87 -1.40
N PRO A 282 31.58 53.31 -1.21
CA PRO A 282 31.80 51.87 -1.27
C PRO A 282 31.01 51.11 -0.21
N ASP A 283 30.79 51.72 0.97
CA ASP A 283 30.06 51.10 2.08
C ASP A 283 28.58 50.89 1.73
N LEU A 284 27.94 51.87 1.08
CA LEU A 284 26.56 51.73 0.63
C LEU A 284 26.41 50.66 -0.46
N VAL A 285 27.36 50.57 -1.39
CA VAL A 285 27.37 49.50 -2.40
C VAL A 285 27.60 48.14 -1.76
N ALA A 286 28.47 48.04 -0.75
CA ALA A 286 28.68 46.81 0.01
C ALA A 286 27.41 46.37 0.77
N GLN A 287 26.67 47.32 1.37
CA GLN A 287 25.37 47.06 2.00
C GLN A 287 24.33 46.59 0.98
N GLU A 288 24.28 47.22 -0.19
CA GLU A 288 23.36 46.85 -1.27
C GLU A 288 23.67 45.45 -1.82
N ALA A 289 24.94 45.09 -1.96
CA ALA A 289 25.39 43.77 -2.41
C ALA A 289 25.06 42.64 -1.42
N GLN A 290 24.87 42.96 -0.13
CA GLN A 290 24.44 41.99 0.89
C GLN A 290 22.93 41.71 0.85
N LYS A 291 22.13 42.53 0.15
CA LYS A 291 20.69 42.30 0.03
C LYS A 291 20.43 41.05 -0.83
N PRO A 292 19.55 40.13 -0.38
CA PRO A 292 19.19 38.97 -1.18
C PRO A 292 18.58 39.39 -2.52
N GLN A 293 18.89 38.64 -3.59
CA GLN A 293 18.23 38.85 -4.88
C GLN A 293 16.87 38.16 -4.91
N PRO A 294 15.87 38.75 -5.59
CA PRO A 294 14.59 38.09 -5.84
C PRO A 294 14.77 36.78 -6.60
N LEU A 295 14.04 35.76 -6.16
CA LEU A 295 13.96 34.48 -6.84
C LEU A 295 13.19 34.60 -8.16
N LYS A 296 13.55 33.76 -9.14
CA LYS A 296 12.86 33.73 -10.44
C LYS A 296 11.48 33.08 -10.32
N VAL A 297 10.49 33.73 -10.92
CA VAL A 297 9.07 33.28 -10.95
C VAL A 297 8.69 32.59 -12.26
N SER A 298 9.62 32.52 -13.21
CA SER A 298 9.47 31.90 -14.53
C SER A 298 10.53 30.80 -14.73
N GLY A 299 10.19 29.77 -15.52
CA GLY A 299 11.05 28.60 -15.74
C GLY A 299 10.26 27.29 -15.72
N ALA A 300 10.98 26.16 -15.73
CA ALA A 300 10.37 24.84 -15.57
C ALA A 300 9.89 24.63 -14.13
N LYS A 301 8.91 23.74 -13.91
CA LYS A 301 8.37 23.45 -12.56
C LYS A 301 9.48 23.00 -11.60
N ALA A 302 10.43 22.18 -12.07
CA ALA A 302 11.58 21.72 -11.29
C ALA A 302 12.47 22.88 -10.79
N ASP A 303 12.72 23.89 -11.63
CA ASP A 303 13.51 25.07 -11.25
C ASP A 303 12.81 25.88 -10.16
N LEU A 304 11.48 26.03 -10.28
CA LEU A 304 10.67 26.74 -9.29
C LEU A 304 10.60 25.98 -7.96
N ILE A 305 10.54 24.65 -7.99
CA ILE A 305 10.62 23.80 -6.78
C ILE A 305 11.96 24.02 -6.07
N GLN A 306 13.08 24.00 -6.80
CA GLN A 306 14.41 24.23 -6.23
C GLN A 306 14.54 25.65 -5.63
N ALA A 307 13.98 26.66 -6.31
CA ALA A 307 13.95 28.03 -5.80
C ALA A 307 13.18 28.11 -4.47
N VAL A 308 11.99 27.51 -4.38
CA VAL A 308 11.24 27.45 -3.11
C VAL A 308 12.02 26.70 -2.03
N LYS A 309 12.65 25.56 -2.33
CA LYS A 309 13.44 24.80 -1.36
C LYS A 309 14.62 25.57 -0.78
N SER A 310 15.23 26.46 -1.57
CA SER A 310 16.34 27.30 -1.10
C SER A 310 15.94 28.31 -0.02
N VAL A 311 14.67 28.68 0.05
CA VAL A 311 14.15 29.68 1.01
C VAL A 311 13.20 29.08 2.04
N LYS A 312 12.54 27.97 1.70
CA LYS A 312 11.61 27.22 2.54
C LYS A 312 11.90 25.71 2.39
N PRO A 313 12.95 25.19 3.05
CA PRO A 313 13.37 23.80 2.92
C PRO A 313 12.34 22.76 3.41
N ASP A 314 11.45 23.18 4.31
CA ASP A 314 10.35 22.42 4.88
C ASP A 314 9.09 22.38 3.98
N ALA A 315 9.11 23.07 2.83
CA ALA A 315 8.00 23.03 1.89
C ALA A 315 7.79 21.62 1.33
N VAL A 316 6.55 21.13 1.44
CA VAL A 316 6.13 19.83 0.91
C VAL A 316 5.56 20.01 -0.49
N PHE A 317 6.02 19.19 -1.43
CA PHE A 317 5.54 19.19 -2.82
C PHE A 317 4.77 17.90 -3.10
N ALA A 318 3.53 18.04 -3.57
CA ALA A 318 2.67 16.88 -3.81
C ALA A 318 3.26 15.94 -4.87
N ASP A 319 3.84 16.48 -5.94
CA ASP A 319 4.50 15.71 -6.99
C ASP A 319 5.62 14.83 -6.43
N GLU A 320 6.47 15.37 -5.56
CA GLU A 320 7.60 14.62 -4.99
C GLU A 320 7.13 13.50 -4.06
N LEU A 321 6.06 13.71 -3.29
CA LEU A 321 5.45 12.66 -2.47
C LEU A 321 4.90 11.52 -3.33
N LEU A 322 4.19 11.86 -4.42
CA LEU A 322 3.61 10.88 -5.32
C LEU A 322 4.69 10.14 -6.13
N ASP A 323 5.75 10.84 -6.55
CA ASP A 323 6.85 10.24 -7.28
C ASP A 323 7.67 9.30 -6.38
N ALA A 324 7.97 9.70 -5.13
CA ALA A 324 8.61 8.82 -4.15
C ALA A 324 7.77 7.56 -3.85
N TRP A 325 6.43 7.70 -3.80
CA TRP A 325 5.53 6.56 -3.67
C TRP A 325 5.58 5.64 -4.90
N ARG A 326 5.60 6.18 -6.12
CA ARG A 326 5.70 5.42 -7.38
C ARG A 326 7.04 4.72 -7.56
N GLU A 327 8.13 5.33 -7.09
CA GLU A 327 9.46 4.71 -7.08
C GLU A 327 9.47 3.41 -6.27
N ASN A 328 8.61 3.30 -5.26
CA ASN A 328 8.33 2.08 -4.51
C ASN A 328 9.60 1.33 -4.06
N PRO A 329 10.51 1.97 -3.31
CA PRO A 329 11.78 1.35 -2.92
C PRO A 329 11.61 0.06 -2.11
N GLY A 330 10.49 -0.09 -1.40
CA GLY A 330 10.12 -1.29 -0.65
C GLY A 330 9.60 -2.44 -1.53
N ASN A 331 9.41 -2.24 -2.83
CA ASN A 331 8.86 -3.22 -3.77
C ASN A 331 7.53 -3.85 -3.25
N LYS A 332 6.70 -3.02 -2.62
CA LYS A 332 5.38 -3.35 -2.07
C LYS A 332 4.32 -3.28 -3.16
N ILE A 333 3.11 -3.77 -2.88
CA ILE A 333 2.00 -3.62 -3.82
C ILE A 333 1.47 -2.18 -3.72
N LEU A 334 1.55 -1.41 -4.81
CA LEU A 334 1.04 -0.04 -4.84
C LEU A 334 -0.50 -0.04 -4.85
N VAL A 335 -1.08 0.78 -3.97
CA VAL A 335 -2.53 0.96 -3.84
C VAL A 335 -2.86 2.45 -3.93
N THR A 336 -3.69 2.86 -4.89
CA THR A 336 -4.15 4.24 -5.00
C THR A 336 -5.15 4.57 -3.89
N ARG A 337 -5.35 5.86 -3.62
CA ARG A 337 -6.34 6.30 -2.61
C ARG A 337 -7.75 5.81 -2.93
N GLN A 338 -8.18 5.94 -4.17
CA GLN A 338 -9.50 5.45 -4.60
C GLN A 338 -9.64 3.92 -4.41
N GLN A 339 -8.59 3.15 -4.69
CA GLN A 339 -8.59 1.70 -4.47
C GLN A 339 -8.69 1.36 -2.98
N TYR A 340 -7.95 2.08 -2.15
CA TYR A 340 -7.97 1.91 -0.70
C TYR A 340 -9.33 2.25 -0.09
N GLU A 341 -9.94 3.38 -0.51
CA GLU A 341 -11.29 3.78 -0.10
C GLU A 341 -12.34 2.73 -0.50
N THR A 342 -12.24 2.19 -1.72
CA THR A 342 -13.10 1.10 -2.17
C THR A 342 -12.94 -0.15 -1.30
N ALA A 343 -11.70 -0.53 -0.97
CA ALA A 343 -11.43 -1.69 -0.12
C ALA A 343 -11.96 -1.50 1.32
N LEU A 344 -11.85 -0.28 1.88
CA LEU A 344 -12.44 0.08 3.17
C LEU A 344 -13.97 0.04 3.14
N ALA A 345 -14.60 0.47 2.03
CA ALA A 345 -16.06 0.37 1.88
C ALA A 345 -16.51 -1.10 1.86
N ILE A 346 -15.76 -1.97 1.19
CA ILE A 346 -16.01 -3.43 1.18
C ILE A 346 -15.82 -4.04 2.58
N GLN A 347 -14.74 -3.68 3.28
CA GLN A 347 -14.49 -4.13 4.67
C GLN A 347 -15.63 -3.69 5.60
N SER A 348 -16.08 -2.45 5.47
CA SER A 348 -17.21 -1.92 6.24
C SER A 348 -18.49 -2.73 5.98
N ALA A 349 -18.78 -3.08 4.73
CA ALA A 349 -19.92 -3.94 4.39
C ALA A 349 -19.80 -5.35 5.01
N LEU A 350 -18.61 -5.94 4.99
CA LEU A 350 -18.32 -7.22 5.64
C LEU A 350 -18.59 -7.18 7.16
N TYR A 351 -18.09 -6.15 7.84
CA TYR A 351 -18.25 -6.00 9.29
C TYR A 351 -19.66 -5.61 9.71
N ALA A 352 -20.38 -4.87 8.87
CA ALA A 352 -21.77 -4.50 9.11
C ALA A 352 -22.75 -5.66 8.89
N HIS A 353 -22.38 -6.69 8.12
CA HIS A 353 -23.26 -7.81 7.84
C HIS A 353 -23.52 -8.64 9.13
N PRO A 354 -24.78 -8.95 9.50
CA PRO A 354 -25.13 -9.48 10.83
C PRO A 354 -24.47 -10.81 11.21
N GLU A 355 -24.16 -11.65 10.22
CA GLU A 355 -23.51 -12.96 10.42
C GLU A 355 -22.02 -12.90 10.14
N ALA A 356 -21.60 -12.55 8.90
CA ALA A 356 -20.19 -12.38 8.54
C ALA A 356 -19.42 -11.48 9.51
N GLY A 357 -19.99 -10.34 9.93
CA GLY A 357 -19.35 -9.42 10.86
C GLY A 357 -19.11 -10.00 12.26
N LYS A 358 -19.85 -11.03 12.67
CA LYS A 358 -19.62 -11.78 13.92
C LYS A 358 -18.55 -12.88 13.77
N LEU A 359 -18.36 -13.41 12.56
CA LEU A 359 -17.39 -14.47 12.26
C LEU A 359 -15.99 -13.89 12.03
N LEU A 360 -15.89 -12.90 11.13
CA LEU A 360 -14.84 -11.89 11.15
C LEU A 360 -14.92 -11.21 12.53
N GLN A 361 -13.97 -10.47 13.09
CA GLN A 361 -14.10 -9.86 14.44
C GLN A 361 -14.36 -10.80 15.66
N ASN A 362 -14.65 -12.10 15.50
CA ASN A 362 -14.74 -13.00 16.65
C ASN A 362 -13.38 -13.06 17.37
N PRO A 363 -13.30 -12.85 18.70
CA PRO A 363 -12.04 -12.88 19.43
C PRO A 363 -11.35 -14.25 19.47
N THR A 364 -12.07 -15.36 19.27
CA THR A 364 -11.48 -16.70 19.22
C THR A 364 -10.99 -17.08 17.84
N ARG A 365 -11.13 -16.20 16.84
CA ARG A 365 -10.70 -16.49 15.47
C ARG A 365 -9.18 -16.56 15.38
N ALA A 366 -8.68 -17.54 14.66
CA ALA A 366 -7.30 -17.63 14.21
C ALA A 366 -7.27 -17.58 12.68
N VAL A 367 -6.38 -16.76 12.14
CA VAL A 367 -6.34 -16.41 10.72
C VAL A 367 -5.12 -17.08 10.08
N GLU A 368 -5.27 -17.58 8.85
CA GLU A 368 -4.18 -18.19 8.06
C GLU A 368 -3.45 -19.35 8.77
N VAL A 369 -4.15 -20.08 9.65
CA VAL A 369 -3.60 -21.22 10.38
C VAL A 369 -3.28 -22.36 9.41
N SER A 370 -2.04 -22.81 9.43
CA SER A 370 -1.55 -23.86 8.55
C SER A 370 -1.62 -25.21 9.21
N TYR A 371 -2.21 -26.17 8.51
CA TYR A 371 -2.26 -27.56 8.93
C TYR A 371 -1.45 -28.41 7.96
N PHE A 372 -0.57 -29.22 8.53
CA PHE A 372 0.17 -30.25 7.82
C PHE A 372 -0.28 -31.61 8.32
N GLY A 373 -0.34 -32.59 7.43
CA GLY A 373 -0.80 -33.93 7.75
C GLY A 373 -0.31 -34.95 6.74
N ILE A 374 -0.68 -36.20 6.99
CA ILE A 374 -0.47 -37.31 6.07
C ILE A 374 -1.85 -37.79 5.63
N ASP A 375 -2.05 -37.99 4.34
CA ASP A 375 -3.27 -38.59 3.82
C ASP A 375 -3.31 -40.09 4.18
N ASP A 376 -4.30 -40.49 4.97
CA ASP A 376 -4.41 -41.87 5.49
C ASP A 376 -4.51 -42.94 4.39
N ASP A 377 -5.04 -42.59 3.22
CA ASP A 377 -5.25 -43.53 2.11
C ASP A 377 -3.97 -43.76 1.29
N THR A 378 -3.16 -42.72 1.11
CA THR A 378 -2.02 -42.73 0.18
C THR A 378 -0.66 -42.61 0.86
N GLY A 379 -0.62 -42.18 2.12
CA GLY A 379 0.61 -41.85 2.83
C GLY A 379 1.32 -40.59 2.33
N LEU A 380 0.69 -39.82 1.45
CA LEU A 380 1.26 -38.58 0.94
C LEU A 380 1.12 -37.45 1.96
N ASP A 381 2.16 -36.63 2.09
CA ASP A 381 2.08 -35.38 2.82
C ASP A 381 1.00 -34.47 2.20
N ILE A 382 0.21 -33.83 3.04
CA ILE A 382 -0.85 -32.89 2.65
C ILE A 382 -0.80 -31.64 3.51
N ARG A 383 -1.27 -30.53 2.96
CA ARG A 383 -1.40 -29.30 3.71
C ARG A 383 -2.65 -28.50 3.36
N VAL A 384 -3.20 -27.84 4.36
CA VAL A 384 -4.34 -26.93 4.19
C VAL A 384 -4.14 -25.66 4.99
N ARG A 385 -4.78 -24.60 4.52
CA ARG A 385 -4.84 -23.32 5.21
C ARG A 385 -6.18 -22.66 4.87
N PRO A 386 -7.22 -22.87 5.71
CA PRO A 386 -8.43 -22.06 5.61
C PRO A 386 -8.09 -20.60 5.94
N ASP A 387 -8.84 -19.64 5.39
CA ASP A 387 -8.59 -18.22 5.67
C ASP A 387 -8.75 -17.93 7.17
N VAL A 388 -9.78 -18.51 7.79
CA VAL A 388 -10.04 -18.40 9.23
C VAL A 388 -10.54 -19.72 9.82
N GLU A 389 -10.17 -19.98 11.06
CA GLU A 389 -10.84 -20.92 11.95
C GLU A 389 -11.27 -20.24 13.24
N LEU A 390 -12.34 -20.73 13.86
CA LEU A 390 -12.76 -20.30 15.19
C LEU A 390 -13.51 -21.42 15.91
N GLU A 391 -13.57 -21.32 17.24
CA GLU A 391 -14.44 -22.16 18.05
C GLU A 391 -15.68 -21.36 18.47
N TYR A 392 -16.86 -21.93 18.26
CA TYR A 392 -18.13 -21.34 18.64
C TYR A 392 -19.12 -22.42 19.10
N GLU A 393 -19.65 -22.28 20.32
CA GLU A 393 -20.59 -23.23 20.94
C GLU A 393 -20.10 -24.70 20.90
N GLY A 394 -18.79 -24.91 21.04
CA GLY A 394 -18.16 -26.24 21.02
C GLY A 394 -17.99 -26.84 19.62
N LEU A 395 -18.25 -26.08 18.55
CA LEU A 395 -17.97 -26.45 17.17
C LEU A 395 -16.73 -25.71 16.66
N ARG A 396 -15.88 -26.42 15.92
CA ARG A 396 -14.77 -25.84 15.16
C ARG A 396 -15.25 -25.47 13.77
N ILE A 397 -15.23 -24.18 13.46
CA ILE A 397 -15.77 -23.62 12.24
C ILE A 397 -14.63 -23.03 11.42
N GLY A 398 -14.52 -23.45 10.15
CA GLY A 398 -13.67 -22.78 9.18
C GLY A 398 -14.48 -21.90 8.24
N PHE A 399 -13.88 -20.83 7.74
CA PHE A 399 -14.45 -20.10 6.62
C PHE A 399 -13.41 -19.46 5.73
N ASP A 400 -13.81 -19.28 4.48
CA ASP A 400 -13.03 -18.61 3.46
C ASP A 400 -13.72 -17.32 3.01
N LEU A 401 -12.97 -16.22 2.92
CA LEU A 401 -13.42 -14.96 2.37
C LEU A 401 -13.21 -14.96 0.84
N LYS A 402 -14.26 -14.64 0.09
CA LYS A 402 -14.26 -14.67 -1.37
C LYS A 402 -14.79 -13.37 -1.95
N THR A 403 -13.89 -12.62 -2.56
CA THR A 403 -14.23 -11.39 -3.29
C THR A 403 -14.69 -11.73 -4.72
N ILE A 404 -15.89 -11.30 -5.12
CA ILE A 404 -16.52 -11.63 -6.40
C ILE A 404 -17.05 -10.38 -7.11
N SER A 405 -17.32 -10.47 -8.41
CA SER A 405 -18.02 -9.45 -9.20
C SER A 405 -19.22 -10.12 -9.87
N MET A 406 -20.41 -9.59 -9.59
CA MET A 406 -21.70 -10.15 -10.04
C MET A 406 -22.75 -9.03 -10.21
N TRP A 407 -22.34 -7.87 -10.73
CA TRP A 407 -23.22 -6.72 -10.97
C TRP A 407 -24.40 -7.01 -11.93
N ASP A 408 -24.25 -7.97 -12.84
CA ASP A 408 -25.22 -8.30 -13.89
C ASP A 408 -26.20 -9.43 -13.50
N VAL A 409 -26.05 -9.98 -12.30
CA VAL A 409 -26.81 -11.14 -11.84
C VAL A 409 -28.10 -10.68 -11.16
N LYS A 410 -29.24 -11.10 -11.71
CA LYS A 410 -30.56 -10.85 -11.10
C LYS A 410 -30.66 -11.55 -9.73
N GLU A 411 -31.35 -10.91 -8.79
CA GLU A 411 -31.53 -11.39 -7.42
C GLU A 411 -31.98 -12.86 -7.34
N ASP A 412 -33.03 -13.23 -8.09
CA ASP A 412 -33.56 -14.61 -8.13
C ASP A 412 -32.53 -15.66 -8.60
N SER A 413 -31.55 -15.24 -9.40
CA SER A 413 -30.49 -16.09 -9.94
C SER A 413 -29.21 -16.07 -9.09
N LEU A 414 -29.12 -15.20 -8.08
CA LEU A 414 -27.86 -14.99 -7.36
C LEU A 414 -27.42 -16.24 -6.60
N LYS A 415 -28.35 -16.93 -5.93
CA LYS A 415 -28.06 -18.16 -5.17
C LYS A 415 -27.56 -19.28 -6.10
N SER A 416 -28.19 -19.47 -7.25
CA SER A 416 -27.75 -20.48 -8.22
C SER A 416 -26.41 -20.10 -8.86
N ARG A 417 -26.16 -18.81 -9.06
CA ARG A 417 -24.86 -18.31 -9.54
C ARG A 417 -23.73 -18.54 -8.55
N LEU A 418 -23.96 -18.31 -7.25
CA LEU A 418 -23.02 -18.60 -6.17
C LEU A 418 -22.75 -20.10 -6.05
N HIS A 419 -23.79 -20.93 -6.09
CA HIS A 419 -23.63 -22.39 -6.12
C HIS A 419 -22.77 -22.82 -7.32
N ARG A 420 -23.01 -22.27 -8.51
CA ARG A 420 -22.19 -22.53 -9.69
C ARG A 420 -20.73 -22.09 -9.51
N GLU A 421 -20.46 -20.95 -8.87
CA GLU A 421 -19.08 -20.56 -8.54
C GLU A 421 -18.41 -21.57 -7.62
N ILE A 422 -19.08 -22.02 -6.56
CA ILE A 422 -18.54 -23.02 -5.62
C ILE A 422 -18.16 -24.32 -6.34
N THR A 423 -19.00 -24.76 -7.28
CA THR A 423 -18.75 -25.97 -8.07
C THR A 423 -17.66 -25.76 -9.10
N MET A 424 -17.74 -24.70 -9.92
CA MET A 424 -16.80 -24.42 -11.01
C MET A 424 -15.37 -24.12 -10.53
N ARG A 425 -15.22 -23.61 -9.30
CA ARG A 425 -13.92 -23.29 -8.69
C ARG A 425 -13.40 -24.38 -7.75
N ASP A 426 -14.11 -25.51 -7.68
CA ASP A 426 -13.84 -26.62 -6.76
C ASP A 426 -13.67 -26.14 -5.30
N TYR A 427 -14.45 -25.13 -4.88
CA TYR A 427 -14.40 -24.63 -3.50
C TYR A 427 -14.89 -25.67 -2.51
N HIS A 428 -15.95 -26.41 -2.86
CA HIS A 428 -16.46 -27.54 -2.07
C HIS A 428 -15.40 -28.62 -1.82
N LEU A 429 -14.54 -28.93 -2.80
CA LEU A 429 -13.40 -29.81 -2.62
C LEU A 429 -12.41 -29.26 -1.60
N SER A 430 -12.10 -27.95 -1.67
CA SER A 430 -11.20 -27.31 -0.69
C SER A 430 -11.79 -27.40 0.71
N ALA A 431 -13.06 -27.02 0.88
CA ALA A 431 -13.76 -27.11 2.15
C ALA A 431 -13.78 -28.54 2.70
N GLY A 432 -14.05 -29.53 1.85
CA GLY A 432 -14.01 -30.95 2.22
C GLY A 432 -12.61 -31.37 2.72
N MET A 433 -11.56 -30.97 2.00
CA MET A 433 -10.17 -31.21 2.40
C MET A 433 -9.83 -30.49 3.71
N TYR A 434 -10.25 -29.23 3.88
CA TYR A 434 -10.01 -28.44 5.09
C TYR A 434 -10.67 -29.09 6.31
N CYS A 435 -11.94 -29.46 6.20
CA CYS A 435 -12.66 -30.17 7.26
C CYS A 435 -12.03 -31.53 7.59
N ASN A 436 -11.41 -32.21 6.62
CA ASN A 436 -10.75 -33.49 6.86
C ASN A 436 -9.40 -33.33 7.57
N VAL A 437 -8.58 -32.37 7.15
CA VAL A 437 -7.19 -32.22 7.62
C VAL A 437 -7.10 -31.37 8.89
N ALA A 438 -7.91 -30.31 8.99
CA ALA A 438 -7.90 -29.41 10.13
C ALA A 438 -8.94 -29.78 11.22
N ASP A 439 -9.67 -30.89 11.02
CA ASP A 439 -10.73 -31.38 11.93
C ASP A 439 -11.77 -30.29 12.25
N LEU A 440 -12.37 -29.73 11.19
CA LEU A 440 -13.41 -28.70 11.28
C LEU A 440 -14.79 -29.33 11.14
N ASP A 441 -15.69 -28.99 12.05
CA ASP A 441 -17.07 -29.49 12.07
C ASP A 441 -17.94 -28.87 10.97
N LYS A 442 -17.73 -27.58 10.69
CA LYS A 442 -18.50 -26.80 9.73
C LYS A 442 -17.62 -25.89 8.89
N PHE A 443 -18.11 -25.56 7.70
CA PHE A 443 -17.43 -24.66 6.79
C PHE A 443 -18.40 -23.69 6.11
N ALA A 444 -17.98 -22.44 5.93
CA ALA A 444 -18.71 -21.44 5.18
C ALA A 444 -17.82 -20.66 4.20
N TRP A 445 -18.41 -20.16 3.13
CA TRP A 445 -17.81 -19.11 2.31
C TRP A 445 -18.50 -17.79 2.62
N ILE A 446 -17.70 -16.75 2.89
CA ILE A 446 -18.18 -15.37 2.98
C ILE A 446 -17.90 -14.73 1.63
N PHE A 447 -18.94 -14.58 0.81
CA PHE A 447 -18.84 -13.87 -0.45
C PHE A 447 -19.10 -12.37 -0.23
N VAL A 448 -18.27 -11.53 -0.86
CA VAL A 448 -18.50 -10.10 -0.92
C VAL A 448 -18.32 -9.57 -2.33
N ASN A 449 -19.26 -8.73 -2.77
CA ASN A 449 -19.23 -8.13 -4.09
C ASN A 449 -18.29 -6.92 -4.14
N LYS A 450 -17.34 -6.91 -5.08
CA LYS A 450 -16.36 -5.83 -5.24
C LYS A 450 -16.74 -4.75 -6.24
N ASP A 451 -17.90 -4.87 -6.89
CA ASP A 451 -18.34 -3.83 -7.83
C ASP A 451 -18.58 -2.53 -7.06
N GLU A 452 -18.00 -1.43 -7.56
CA GLU A 452 -17.95 -0.13 -6.89
C GLU A 452 -19.35 0.34 -6.49
N GLY A 453 -19.52 0.67 -5.21
CA GLY A 453 -20.80 1.13 -4.65
C GLY A 453 -21.88 0.05 -4.49
N TYR A 454 -21.58 -1.23 -4.79
CA TYR A 454 -22.55 -2.33 -4.74
C TYR A 454 -22.02 -3.53 -3.93
N HIS A 455 -21.65 -3.28 -2.67
CA HIS A 455 -20.96 -4.25 -1.79
C HIS A 455 -21.90 -5.10 -0.94
N TRP A 456 -22.71 -5.95 -1.57
CA TRP A 456 -23.50 -6.95 -0.84
C TRP A 456 -22.62 -8.10 -0.34
N VAL A 457 -23.05 -8.74 0.75
CA VAL A 457 -22.36 -9.86 1.41
C VAL A 457 -23.30 -11.05 1.51
N ALA A 458 -22.79 -12.26 1.28
CA ALA A 458 -23.52 -13.51 1.44
C ALA A 458 -22.67 -14.54 2.19
N VAL A 459 -23.19 -15.05 3.31
CA VAL A 459 -22.61 -16.20 4.01
C VAL A 459 -23.26 -17.47 3.48
N VAL A 460 -22.45 -18.35 2.88
CA VAL A 460 -22.92 -19.60 2.27
C VAL A 460 -22.31 -20.77 3.03
N TRP A 461 -23.12 -21.42 3.85
CA TRP A 461 -22.74 -22.62 4.58
C TRP A 461 -22.67 -23.85 3.67
N ALA A 462 -21.61 -24.63 3.81
CA ALA A 462 -21.51 -25.93 3.17
C ALA A 462 -22.41 -26.93 3.92
N SER A 463 -23.31 -27.60 3.19
CA SER A 463 -24.09 -28.70 3.77
C SER A 463 -23.21 -29.93 3.98
N ASP A 464 -23.62 -30.82 4.88
CA ASP A 464 -22.87 -32.05 5.16
C ASP A 464 -22.67 -32.90 3.89
N SER A 465 -23.70 -33.00 3.03
CA SER A 465 -23.59 -33.70 1.74
C SER A 465 -22.63 -33.01 0.75
N LEU A 466 -22.55 -31.69 0.77
CA LEU A 466 -21.61 -30.96 -0.10
C LEU A 466 -20.16 -31.14 0.40
N LEU A 467 -19.95 -31.16 1.72
CA LEU A 467 -18.65 -31.47 2.31
C LEU A 467 -18.25 -32.91 2.07
N GLU A 468 -19.18 -33.85 2.18
CA GLU A 468 -18.95 -35.26 1.86
C GLU A 468 -18.55 -35.45 0.40
N LEU A 469 -19.26 -34.79 -0.54
CA LEU A 469 -18.90 -34.77 -1.95
C LEU A 469 -17.45 -34.26 -2.13
N GLY A 470 -17.12 -33.11 -1.54
CA GLY A 470 -15.78 -32.53 -1.61
C GLY A 470 -14.69 -33.47 -1.06
N LYS A 471 -14.95 -34.16 0.06
CA LYS A 471 -14.05 -35.16 0.65
C LYS A 471 -13.83 -36.34 -0.27
N LEU A 472 -14.88 -36.88 -0.89
CA LEU A 472 -14.80 -38.02 -1.80
C LEU A 472 -14.05 -37.66 -3.08
N GLU A 473 -14.28 -36.46 -3.62
CA GLU A 473 -13.55 -35.96 -4.78
C GLU A 473 -12.07 -35.72 -4.49
N TYR A 474 -11.75 -35.12 -3.34
CA TYR A 474 -10.38 -34.99 -2.86
C TYR A 474 -9.69 -36.36 -2.77
N ARG A 475 -10.32 -37.35 -2.11
CA ARG A 475 -9.78 -38.71 -1.99
C ARG A 475 -9.56 -39.39 -3.35
N ARG A 476 -10.50 -39.21 -4.28
CA ARG A 476 -10.34 -39.72 -5.65
C ARG A 476 -9.12 -39.10 -6.33
N THR A 477 -8.95 -37.79 -6.22
CA THR A 477 -7.85 -37.08 -6.87
C THR A 477 -6.50 -37.37 -6.22
N ILE A 478 -6.41 -37.42 -4.89
CA ILE A 478 -5.13 -37.70 -4.20
C ILE A 478 -4.63 -39.11 -4.50
N ARG A 479 -5.53 -40.11 -4.57
CA ARG A 479 -5.18 -41.47 -5.01
C ARG A 479 -4.69 -41.52 -6.46
N ALA A 480 -5.27 -40.70 -7.33
CA ALA A 480 -4.82 -40.58 -8.71
C ALA A 480 -3.43 -39.96 -8.81
N ILE A 481 -3.14 -38.95 -7.97
CA ILE A 481 -1.79 -38.37 -7.85
C ILE A 481 -0.79 -39.42 -7.33
N ALA A 482 -1.12 -40.13 -6.25
CA ALA A 482 -0.27 -41.18 -5.68
C ALA A 482 0.08 -42.25 -6.71
N ASN A 483 -0.94 -42.78 -7.40
CA ASN A 483 -0.73 -43.76 -8.45
C ASN A 483 0.15 -43.21 -9.60
N ALA A 484 -0.04 -41.96 -10.02
CA ALA A 484 0.78 -41.34 -11.05
C ALA A 484 2.23 -41.11 -10.60
N MET A 485 2.45 -40.79 -9.32
CA MET A 485 3.79 -40.72 -8.74
C MET A 485 4.48 -42.09 -8.72
N ASP A 486 3.75 -43.15 -8.38
CA ASP A 486 4.27 -44.52 -8.31
C ASP A 486 4.58 -45.10 -9.70
N THR A 487 3.72 -44.87 -10.68
CA THR A 487 3.87 -45.45 -12.03
C THR A 487 4.67 -44.56 -12.99
N GLY A 488 4.76 -43.25 -12.70
CA GLY A 488 5.27 -42.24 -13.63
C GLY A 488 4.31 -41.91 -14.78
N GLU A 489 3.07 -42.41 -14.75
CA GLU A 489 2.08 -42.17 -15.80
C GLU A 489 1.18 -40.97 -15.47
N TRP A 490 1.29 -39.91 -16.29
CA TRP A 490 0.53 -38.67 -16.12
C TRP A 490 -0.39 -38.45 -17.32
N PRO A 491 -1.60 -39.05 -17.34
CA PRO A 491 -2.46 -39.03 -18.52
C PRO A 491 -2.90 -37.62 -18.92
N ALA A 492 -3.00 -37.42 -20.22
CA ALA A 492 -3.62 -36.25 -20.84
C ALA A 492 -5.11 -36.13 -20.45
N PRO A 493 -5.72 -34.93 -20.51
CA PRO A 493 -7.14 -34.74 -20.18
C PRO A 493 -8.10 -35.54 -21.08
N VAL A 494 -7.69 -35.84 -22.32
CA VAL A 494 -8.41 -36.70 -23.25
C VAL A 494 -7.47 -37.82 -23.66
N THR A 495 -7.83 -39.06 -23.32
CA THR A 495 -6.97 -40.25 -23.52
C THR A 495 -7.45 -41.16 -24.65
N ALA A 496 -8.64 -40.93 -25.18
CA ALA A 496 -9.24 -41.72 -26.25
C ALA A 496 -10.09 -40.83 -27.17
N ASP A 497 -10.20 -41.23 -28.43
CA ASP A 497 -11.13 -40.62 -29.38
C ASP A 497 -12.58 -40.85 -28.90
N TYR A 498 -13.43 -39.84 -29.04
CA TYR A 498 -14.84 -39.93 -28.68
C TYR A 498 -15.73 -39.25 -29.73
N THR A 499 -16.98 -39.67 -29.78
CA THR A 499 -18.02 -39.02 -30.58
C THR A 499 -18.76 -38.03 -29.70
N ASP A 500 -18.98 -36.81 -30.20
CA ASP A 500 -19.79 -35.81 -29.50
C ASP A 500 -21.26 -36.22 -29.48
N GLU A 501 -21.88 -36.20 -28.29
CA GLU A 501 -23.27 -36.60 -28.06
C GLU A 501 -24.08 -35.44 -27.46
N LEU A 502 -25.37 -35.41 -27.78
CA LEU A 502 -26.28 -34.40 -27.23
C LEU A 502 -26.44 -34.60 -25.72
N ASN A 503 -26.32 -33.51 -24.95
CA ASN A 503 -26.64 -33.54 -23.53
C ASN A 503 -28.17 -33.68 -23.31
N ASP A 504 -28.60 -33.95 -22.08
CA ASP A 504 -30.02 -34.14 -21.73
C ASP A 504 -30.93 -32.97 -22.10
N TYR A 505 -30.40 -31.75 -22.15
CA TYR A 505 -31.15 -30.58 -22.58
C TYR A 505 -31.36 -30.60 -24.10
N ASP A 506 -30.30 -30.86 -24.86
CA ASP A 506 -30.34 -30.92 -26.31
C ASP A 506 -31.09 -32.15 -26.83
N LEU A 507 -31.06 -33.28 -26.11
CA LEU A 507 -31.90 -34.44 -26.37
C LEU A 507 -33.38 -34.09 -26.24
N ARG A 508 -33.78 -33.46 -25.12
CA ARG A 508 -35.17 -32.99 -24.94
C ARG A 508 -35.59 -31.96 -25.98
N ARG A 509 -34.68 -31.06 -26.36
CA ARG A 509 -34.93 -30.09 -27.43
C ARG A 509 -35.11 -30.79 -28.78
N LEU A 510 -34.29 -31.78 -29.09
CA LEU A 510 -34.41 -32.58 -30.32
C LEU A 510 -35.74 -33.34 -30.36
N GLU A 511 -36.14 -33.94 -29.25
CA GLU A 511 -37.44 -34.62 -29.11
C GLU A 511 -38.60 -33.64 -29.35
N ALA A 512 -38.58 -32.48 -28.70
CA ALA A 512 -39.61 -31.45 -28.90
C ALA A 512 -39.68 -30.98 -30.37
N LEU A 513 -38.54 -30.80 -31.04
CA LEU A 513 -38.51 -30.43 -32.46
C LEU A 513 -39.01 -31.55 -33.37
N ARG A 514 -38.74 -32.83 -33.03
CA ARG A 514 -39.26 -33.99 -33.75
C ARG A 514 -40.78 -34.12 -33.62
N GLU A 515 -41.35 -33.78 -32.48
CA GLU A 515 -42.81 -33.77 -32.29
C GLU A 515 -43.51 -32.66 -33.09
N MET A 516 -42.80 -31.58 -33.41
CA MET A 516 -43.32 -30.46 -34.21
C MET A 516 -43.16 -30.66 -35.74
N ALA A 517 -42.35 -31.63 -36.17
CA ALA A 517 -42.06 -31.95 -37.58
C ALA A 517 -42.97 -33.08 -38.08
#